data_AF-A0A183G541-F1
#
_entry.id   AF-A0A183G541-F1
#
_cell.length_a   1.000
_cell.length_b   1.000
_cell.length_c   1.000
_cell.angle_alpha   90.00
_cell.angle_beta   90.00
_cell.angle_gamma   90.00
#
_symmetry.space_group_name_H-M   'P 1'
#
loop_
_entity.id
_entity.type
_entity.pdbx_description
1 polymer ?
#
loop_
_entity_poly.entity_id
_entity_poly.type
_entity_poly.pdbx_seq_one_letter_code
_entity_poly.pdbx_strand_id
1 'polypeptide(L)'
;MQRKDLWASSGVLNFQDWKLHHLLFAGDIVLITPGNSQVERILADSDLVCGNVGLQLNLTKTMFMRSGQVSDASFSLNRTNISECSGYVYLGREVNMANDLAPERSRRKRAAWGAFKSVEEVAKRTKNVRLLLGVTRLTQVIEGLRGSELR
;
A
#
# COMPACT_ATOMS: atom_id res chain seq x y z
N MET A 1 26.70 -19.69 -0.22
CA MET A 1 27.79 -19.26 -1.13
C MET A 1 27.19 -18.35 -2.19
N GLN A 2 27.81 -17.19 -2.37
CA GLN A 2 27.37 -16.02 -3.14
C GLN A 2 27.28 -16.26 -4.66
N ARG A 3 26.44 -15.47 -5.34
CA ARG A 3 26.76 -14.66 -6.54
C ARG A 3 25.60 -13.68 -6.77
N LYS A 4 25.76 -12.38 -6.49
CA LYS A 4 26.44 -11.34 -7.29
C LYS A 4 25.77 -11.04 -8.63
N ASP A 5 25.03 -9.93 -8.57
CA ASP A 5 25.09 -8.75 -9.43
C ASP A 5 24.69 -8.89 -10.90
N LEU A 6 23.76 -8.03 -11.35
CA LEU A 6 24.01 -6.96 -12.34
C LEU A 6 22.70 -6.56 -13.03
N TRP A 7 22.03 -5.55 -12.47
CA TRP A 7 21.37 -4.53 -13.27
C TRP A 7 21.66 -3.18 -12.60
N ALA A 8 22.83 -2.64 -12.93
CA ALA A 8 23.13 -1.25 -12.72
C ALA A 8 22.38 -0.40 -13.76
N SER A 9 21.95 0.78 -13.32
CA SER A 9 21.75 2.01 -14.11
C SER A 9 20.34 2.60 -14.27
N SER A 10 19.25 2.03 -13.74
CA SER A 10 17.92 2.64 -14.02
C SER A 10 16.77 2.35 -13.05
N GLY A 11 17.04 2.19 -11.75
CA GLY A 11 15.99 2.20 -10.72
C GLY A 11 15.67 0.80 -10.19
N VAL A 12 16.16 0.52 -8.97
CA VAL A 12 15.78 -0.66 -8.19
C VAL A 12 15.85 -0.33 -6.69
N LEU A 13 14.78 -0.69 -5.95
CA LEU A 13 14.69 -0.78 -4.49
C LEU A 13 15.66 -1.84 -3.93
N ASN A 14 16.22 -1.69 -2.71
CA ASN A 14 16.42 -2.85 -1.84
C ASN A 14 16.43 -2.56 -0.33
N PHE A 15 15.81 -3.50 0.37
CA PHE A 15 15.66 -3.69 1.82
C PHE A 15 16.98 -4.14 2.49
N GLN A 16 17.09 -3.85 3.79
CA GLN A 16 18.25 -3.99 4.69
C GLN A 16 19.33 -2.92 4.49
N ASP A 17 19.27 -1.93 5.40
CA ASP A 17 20.32 -1.00 5.83
C ASP A 17 20.87 0.03 4.82
N TRP A 18 20.04 0.60 3.93
CA TRP A 18 20.33 1.96 3.39
C TRP A 18 19.10 2.76 2.91
N LYS A 19 19.20 4.09 3.08
CA LYS A 19 18.18 5.15 2.92
C LYS A 19 17.51 5.23 1.54
N LEU A 20 16.18 5.07 1.53
CA LEU A 20 15.29 5.28 0.38
C LEU A 20 14.78 6.73 0.40
N HIS A 21 15.40 7.66 -0.34
CA HIS A 21 15.07 9.07 -0.14
C HIS A 21 13.77 9.53 -0.81
N HIS A 22 13.45 9.13 -2.05
CA HIS A 22 12.20 9.56 -2.71
C HIS A 22 11.76 8.53 -3.75
N LEU A 23 10.51 8.07 -3.69
CA LEU A 23 9.89 7.26 -4.76
C LEU A 23 8.75 8.08 -5.37
N LEU A 24 8.89 8.46 -6.65
CA LEU A 24 7.92 9.28 -7.38
C LEU A 24 7.18 8.41 -8.40
N PHE A 25 5.87 8.28 -8.28
CA PHE A 25 5.05 7.62 -9.30
C PHE A 25 3.68 8.30 -9.41
N ALA A 26 3.24 8.60 -10.64
CA ALA A 26 1.92 9.18 -10.94
C ALA A 26 1.50 10.43 -10.12
N GLY A 27 2.46 11.19 -9.58
CA GLY A 27 2.20 12.35 -8.73
C GLY A 27 2.21 12.07 -7.22
N ASP A 28 2.43 10.82 -6.81
CA ASP A 28 2.61 10.43 -5.41
C ASP A 28 4.10 10.39 -5.05
N ILE A 29 4.42 10.90 -3.86
CA ILE A 29 5.78 10.94 -3.31
C ILE A 29 5.82 10.11 -2.04
N VAL A 30 6.69 9.09 -1.99
CA VAL A 30 6.97 8.36 -0.75
C VAL A 30 8.30 8.83 -0.17
N LEU A 31 8.27 9.29 1.08
CA LEU A 31 9.43 9.78 1.83
C LEU A 31 9.74 8.82 2.98
N ILE A 32 11.00 8.40 3.12
CA ILE A 32 11.47 7.63 4.27
C ILE A 32 12.55 8.44 4.97
N THR A 33 12.30 8.80 6.23
CA THR A 33 13.23 9.61 7.01
C THR A 33 13.36 9.06 8.45
N PRO A 34 14.48 9.31 9.12
CA PRO A 34 14.69 8.90 10.51
C PRO A 34 13.96 9.77 11.54
N GLY A 35 13.32 10.90 11.16
CA GLY A 35 12.65 11.76 12.14
C GLY A 35 11.83 12.91 11.54
N ASN A 36 10.86 13.40 12.32
CA ASN A 36 9.84 14.36 11.88
C ASN A 36 10.43 15.65 11.30
N SER A 37 11.46 16.22 11.93
CA SER A 37 12.09 17.47 11.48
C SER A 37 12.72 17.36 10.08
N GLN A 38 13.15 16.16 9.67
CA GLN A 38 13.64 15.93 8.32
C GLN A 38 12.49 15.85 7.31
N VAL A 39 11.38 15.20 7.68
CA VAL A 39 10.17 15.16 6.83
C VAL A 39 9.63 16.57 6.59
N GLU A 40 9.50 17.38 7.64
CA GLU A 40 9.00 18.75 7.53
C GLU A 40 9.81 19.59 6.55
N ARG A 41 11.15 19.52 6.64
CA ARG A 41 12.05 20.22 5.72
C ARG A 41 11.90 19.73 4.28
N ILE A 42 11.88 18.42 4.08
CA ILE A 42 11.74 17.83 2.75
C ILE A 42 10.38 18.22 2.14
N LEU A 43 9.31 18.21 2.92
CA LEU A 43 7.98 18.60 2.45
C LEU A 43 7.90 20.09 2.14
N ALA A 44 8.51 20.95 2.96
CA ALA A 44 8.60 22.39 2.68
C ALA A 44 9.37 22.67 1.38
N ASP A 45 10.52 22.02 1.20
CA ASP A 45 11.34 22.15 -0.01
C ASP A 45 10.57 21.61 -1.24
N SER A 46 9.84 20.51 -1.08
CA SER A 46 9.02 19.93 -2.15
C SER A 46 7.86 20.85 -2.54
N ASP A 47 7.16 21.45 -1.57
CA ASP A 47 6.08 22.41 -1.84
C ASP A 47 6.60 23.66 -2.58
N LEU A 48 7.77 24.16 -2.17
CA LEU A 48 8.44 25.27 -2.84
C LEU A 48 8.80 24.94 -4.30
N VAL A 49 9.43 23.79 -4.55
CA VAL A 49 9.83 23.36 -5.89
C VAL A 49 8.60 23.11 -6.78
N CYS A 50 7.54 22.49 -6.23
CA CYS A 50 6.26 22.34 -6.92
C CYS A 50 5.65 23.70 -7.28
N GLY A 51 5.70 24.67 -6.36
CA GLY A 51 5.18 26.02 -6.58
C GLY A 51 5.81 26.71 -7.79
N ASN A 52 7.11 26.50 -8.03
CA ASN A 52 7.82 27.07 -9.17
C ASN A 52 7.29 26.59 -10.54
N VAL A 53 6.66 25.42 -10.58
CA VAL A 53 6.04 24.86 -11.80
C VAL A 53 4.50 24.96 -11.77
N GLY A 54 3.94 25.73 -10.84
CA GLY A 54 2.49 25.90 -10.69
C GLY A 54 1.76 24.70 -10.08
N LEU A 55 2.49 23.80 -9.41
CA LEU A 55 1.94 22.67 -8.66
C LEU A 55 1.97 22.98 -7.15
N GLN A 56 1.14 22.28 -6.39
CA GLN A 56 1.10 22.42 -4.92
C GLN A 56 0.91 21.05 -4.28
N LEU A 57 1.54 20.82 -3.13
CA LEU A 57 1.31 19.60 -2.37
C LEU A 57 -0.12 19.58 -1.79
N ASN A 58 -0.79 18.45 -1.95
CA ASN A 58 -2.08 18.23 -1.30
C ASN A 58 -1.87 17.65 0.11
N LEU A 59 -1.70 18.54 1.09
CA LEU A 59 -1.43 18.15 2.48
C LEU A 59 -2.58 17.38 3.13
N THR A 60 -3.83 17.54 2.67
CA THR A 60 -4.98 16.78 3.22
C THR A 60 -5.03 15.33 2.74
N LYS A 61 -4.43 15.03 1.58
CA LYS A 61 -4.23 13.67 1.08
C LYS A 61 -2.89 13.07 1.50
N THR A 62 -1.96 13.89 1.97
CA THR A 62 -0.68 13.44 2.47
C THR A 62 -0.90 12.71 3.79
N MET A 63 -0.38 11.50 3.89
CA MET A 63 -0.39 10.69 5.09
C MET A 63 1.04 10.27 5.42
N PHE A 64 1.33 10.09 6.70
CA PHE A 64 2.58 9.49 7.14
C PHE A 64 2.34 8.21 7.92
N MET A 65 3.39 7.40 7.99
CA MET A 65 3.42 6.19 8.78
C MET A 65 4.68 6.22 9.64
N ARG A 66 4.55 5.83 10.91
CA ARG A 66 5.66 5.88 11.88
C ARG A 66 5.94 4.50 12.47
N SER A 67 7.23 4.21 12.67
CA SER A 67 7.63 3.05 13.47
C SER A 67 7.39 3.35 14.95
N GLY A 68 6.83 2.40 15.71
CA GLY A 68 6.49 2.58 17.12
C GLY A 68 7.65 2.94 18.07
N GLN A 69 8.89 2.99 17.56
CA GLN A 69 10.09 3.44 18.28
C GLN A 69 10.29 4.97 18.26
N VAL A 70 9.52 5.72 17.47
CA VAL A 70 9.66 7.19 17.35
C VAL A 70 8.61 7.88 18.24
N SER A 71 9.04 8.89 19.01
CA SER A 71 8.19 9.60 19.96
C SER A 71 6.95 10.25 19.33
N ASP A 72 5.87 10.28 20.11
CA ASP A 72 4.49 10.64 19.80
C ASP A 72 4.22 12.13 19.45
N ALA A 73 5.18 12.80 18.82
CA ALA A 73 4.97 14.16 18.34
C ALA A 73 4.25 14.10 17.00
N SER A 74 3.00 14.56 16.95
CA SER A 74 2.41 14.98 15.68
C SER A 74 3.29 16.04 15.04
N PHE A 75 3.32 16.09 13.71
CA PHE A 75 4.07 17.10 12.98
C PHE A 75 3.15 17.76 11.96
N SER A 76 3.41 19.04 11.69
CA SER A 76 2.51 19.87 10.87
C SER A 76 3.34 20.63 9.86
N LEU A 77 2.85 20.73 8.64
CA LEU A 77 3.45 21.58 7.61
C LEU A 77 2.52 22.75 7.35
N ASN A 78 3.05 23.99 7.34
CA ASN A 78 2.26 25.19 7.06
C ASN A 78 0.98 25.29 7.92
N ARG A 79 1.06 24.92 9.21
CA ARG A 79 -0.07 24.84 10.17
C ARG A 79 -1.14 23.78 9.83
N THR A 80 -0.91 22.93 8.84
CA THR A 80 -1.77 21.80 8.49
C THR A 80 -1.21 20.53 9.11
N ASN A 81 -1.99 19.86 9.95
CA ASN A 81 -1.61 18.57 10.51
C ASN A 81 -1.71 17.50 9.42
N ILE A 82 -0.65 16.70 9.27
CA ILE A 82 -0.63 15.56 8.37
C ILE A 82 -1.19 14.37 9.15
N SER A 83 -2.08 13.60 8.53
CA SER A 83 -2.70 12.45 9.17
C SER A 83 -1.74 11.26 9.22
N GLU A 84 -1.75 10.57 10.36
CA GLU A 84 -1.06 9.29 10.52
C GLU A 84 -1.95 8.15 10.02
N CYS A 85 -1.37 7.17 9.33
CA CYS A 85 -2.05 5.94 8.94
C CYS A 85 -1.26 4.70 9.35
N SER A 86 -1.96 3.59 9.57
CA SER A 86 -1.36 2.30 9.95
C SER A 86 -0.83 1.51 8.75
N GLY A 87 -1.32 1.82 7.55
CA GLY A 87 -0.91 1.20 6.30
C GLY A 87 -1.42 1.98 5.10
N TYR A 88 -0.72 1.83 3.98
CA TYR A 88 -1.01 2.52 2.73
C TYR A 88 -0.93 1.55 1.56
N VAL A 89 -1.76 1.73 0.54
CA VAL A 89 -1.69 0.93 -0.68
C VAL A 89 -0.83 1.65 -1.70
N TYR A 90 0.38 1.16 -1.90
CA TYR A 90 1.30 1.68 -2.90
C TYR A 90 1.52 0.66 -4.02
N LEU A 91 1.37 1.09 -5.27
CA LEU A 91 1.50 0.23 -6.47
C LEU A 91 0.70 -1.08 -6.39
N GLY A 92 -0.51 -1.01 -5.84
CA GLY A 92 -1.39 -2.17 -5.71
C GLY A 92 -1.01 -3.15 -4.61
N ARG A 93 -0.06 -2.82 -3.72
CA ARG A 93 0.28 -3.60 -2.53
C ARG A 93 0.08 -2.76 -1.27
N GLU A 94 -0.60 -3.32 -0.27
CA GLU A 94 -0.66 -2.72 1.06
C GLU A 94 0.69 -2.88 1.77
N VAL A 95 1.22 -1.75 2.24
CA VAL A 95 2.47 -1.64 3.00
C VAL A 95 2.15 -1.07 4.38
N ASN A 96 2.81 -1.59 5.41
CA ASN A 96 2.73 -1.11 6.80
C ASN A 96 4.14 -1.05 7.41
N MET A 97 4.28 -0.34 8.53
CA MET A 97 5.58 -0.17 9.19
C MET A 97 6.14 -1.45 9.80
N ALA A 98 5.27 -2.40 10.15
CA ALA A 98 5.67 -3.70 10.68
C ALA A 98 6.12 -4.68 9.57
N ASN A 99 6.01 -4.28 8.28
CA ASN A 99 6.15 -5.16 7.12
C ASN A 99 5.28 -6.44 7.23
N ASP A 100 4.15 -6.35 7.93
CA ASP A 100 3.21 -7.45 8.11
C ASP A 100 2.44 -7.71 6.81
N LEU A 101 2.34 -8.99 6.43
CA LEU A 101 1.60 -9.43 5.25
C LEU A 101 0.12 -9.70 5.54
N ALA A 102 -0.29 -9.80 6.81
CA ALA A 102 -1.65 -10.15 7.17
C ALA A 102 -2.72 -9.15 6.66
N PRO A 103 -2.50 -7.81 6.74
CA PRO A 103 -3.43 -6.83 6.17
C PRO A 103 -3.56 -6.97 4.66
N GLU A 104 -2.43 -7.07 3.94
CA GLU A 104 -2.42 -7.23 2.48
C GLU A 104 -3.12 -8.52 2.02
N ARG A 105 -2.85 -9.63 2.73
CA ARG A 105 -3.50 -10.93 2.45
C ARG A 105 -5.00 -10.81 2.66
N SER A 106 -5.43 -10.16 3.74
CA SER A 106 -6.85 -9.95 4.04
C SER A 106 -7.52 -9.07 2.99
N ARG A 107 -6.85 -8.00 2.54
CA ARG A 107 -7.33 -7.10 1.48
C ARG A 107 -7.51 -7.85 0.16
N ARG A 108 -6.51 -8.63 -0.27
CA ARG A 108 -6.61 -9.45 -1.50
C ARG A 108 -7.68 -10.53 -1.40
N LYS A 109 -7.82 -11.21 -0.25
CA LYS A 109 -8.93 -12.15 0.00
C LYS A 109 -10.28 -11.46 -0.17
N ARG A 110 -10.48 -10.26 0.41
CA ARG A 110 -11.71 -9.47 0.26
C ARG A 110 -11.97 -9.05 -1.19
N ALA A 111 -10.95 -8.57 -1.90
CA ALA A 111 -11.08 -8.15 -3.29
C ALA A 111 -11.46 -9.32 -4.22
N ALA A 112 -10.78 -10.47 -4.06
CA ALA A 112 -11.09 -11.69 -4.79
C ALA A 112 -12.52 -12.16 -4.48
N TRP A 113 -12.94 -12.10 -3.22
CA TRP A 113 -14.29 -12.44 -2.81
C TRP A 113 -15.34 -11.50 -3.42
N GLY A 114 -15.11 -10.18 -3.41
CA GLY A 114 -16.00 -9.21 -4.05
C GLY A 114 -16.19 -9.47 -5.55
N ALA A 115 -15.10 -9.75 -6.26
CA ALA A 115 -15.15 -10.10 -7.68
C ALA A 115 -15.93 -11.41 -7.92
N PHE A 116 -15.70 -12.43 -7.08
CA PHE A 116 -16.43 -13.69 -7.15
C PHE A 116 -17.94 -13.50 -6.93
N LYS A 117 -18.34 -12.73 -5.92
CA LYS A 117 -19.75 -12.43 -5.61
C LYS A 117 -20.47 -11.78 -6.78
N SER A 118 -19.82 -10.87 -7.49
CA SER A 118 -20.39 -10.24 -8.69
C SER A 118 -20.68 -11.26 -9.80
N VAL A 119 -19.75 -12.19 -10.06
CA VAL A 119 -19.95 -13.25 -11.07
C VAL A 119 -21.05 -14.23 -10.67
N GLU A 120 -21.09 -14.62 -9.39
CA GLU A 120 -22.16 -15.48 -8.86
C GLU A 120 -23.54 -14.85 -9.09
N GLU A 121 -23.68 -13.55 -8.80
CA GLU A 121 -24.94 -12.83 -8.97
C GLU A 121 -25.38 -12.79 -10.44
N VAL A 122 -24.44 -12.50 -11.36
CA VAL A 122 -24.70 -12.51 -12.81
C VAL A 122 -25.11 -13.90 -13.29
N ALA A 123 -24.43 -14.96 -12.84
CA ALA A 123 -24.76 -16.34 -13.21
C ALA A 123 -26.18 -16.73 -12.77
N LYS A 124 -26.61 -16.31 -11.57
CA LYS A 124 -27.98 -16.53 -11.07
C LYS A 124 -29.03 -15.80 -11.91
N ARG A 125 -28.78 -14.53 -12.28
CA ARG A 125 -29.70 -13.74 -13.11
C ARG A 125 -29.84 -14.30 -14.52
N THR A 126 -28.74 -14.77 -15.10
CA THR A 126 -28.70 -15.28 -16.48
C THR A 126 -29.14 -16.74 -16.63
N LYS A 127 -29.48 -17.43 -15.52
CA LYS A 127 -29.83 -18.86 -15.49
C LYS A 127 -28.80 -19.76 -16.22
N ASN A 128 -27.53 -19.37 -16.25
CA ASN A 128 -26.51 -20.13 -16.94
C ASN A 128 -26.00 -21.29 -16.08
N VAL A 129 -26.49 -22.50 -16.36
CA VAL A 129 -26.20 -23.72 -15.58
C VAL A 129 -24.69 -24.04 -15.54
N ARG A 130 -23.95 -23.81 -16.63
CA ARG A 130 -22.50 -24.08 -16.67
C ARG A 130 -21.71 -23.15 -15.75
N LEU A 131 -22.01 -21.86 -15.79
CA LEU A 131 -21.39 -20.88 -14.89
C LEU A 131 -21.78 -21.15 -13.44
N LEU A 132 -23.04 -21.50 -13.18
CA LEU A 132 -23.53 -21.82 -11.84
C LEU A 132 -22.80 -23.01 -11.22
N LEU A 133 -22.61 -24.10 -11.99
CA LEU A 133 -21.84 -25.27 -11.56
C LEU A 133 -20.36 -24.95 -11.27
N GLY A 134 -19.75 -24.08 -12.08
CA GLY A 134 -18.39 -23.61 -11.85
C GLY A 134 -18.27 -22.80 -10.55
N VAL A 135 -19.24 -21.92 -10.28
CA VAL A 135 -19.30 -21.09 -9.08
C VAL A 135 -19.48 -21.95 -7.82
N THR A 136 -20.43 -22.88 -7.79
CA THR A 136 -20.66 -23.74 -6.62
C THR A 136 -19.45 -24.62 -6.28
N ARG A 137 -18.75 -25.13 -7.30
CA ARG A 137 -17.53 -25.92 -7.08
C ARG A 137 -16.41 -25.09 -6.44
N LEU A 138 -16.25 -23.84 -6.86
CA LEU A 138 -15.26 -22.93 -6.25
C LEU A 138 -15.62 -22.57 -4.80
N THR A 139 -16.90 -22.34 -4.49
CA THR A 139 -17.35 -22.07 -3.12
C THR A 139 -16.99 -23.20 -2.16
N GLN A 140 -17.19 -24.46 -2.57
CA GLN A 140 -16.84 -25.63 -1.76
C GLN A 140 -15.33 -25.74 -1.47
N VAL A 141 -14.48 -25.42 -2.45
CA VAL A 141 -13.01 -25.40 -2.27
C VAL A 141 -12.60 -24.31 -1.28
N ILE A 142 -13.21 -23.13 -1.34
CA ILE A 142 -12.89 -22.01 -0.45
C ILE A 142 -13.31 -22.32 1.00
N GLU A 143 -14.52 -22.85 1.23
CA GLU A 143 -14.96 -23.24 2.56
C GLU A 143 -14.09 -24.37 3.15
N GLY A 144 -13.63 -25.30 2.32
CA GLY A 144 -12.67 -26.33 2.71
C GLY A 144 -11.32 -25.75 3.18
N LEU A 145 -10.80 -24.75 2.46
CA LEU A 145 -9.57 -24.05 2.87
C LEU A 145 -9.76 -23.25 4.18
N ARG A 146 -10.92 -22.64 4.39
CA ARG A 146 -11.24 -21.91 5.62
C ARG A 146 -11.29 -22.82 6.85
N GLY A 147 -11.80 -24.05 6.70
CA GLY A 147 -11.79 -25.06 7.76
C GLY A 147 -10.39 -25.56 8.15
N SER A 148 -9.41 -25.44 7.25
CA SER A 148 -8.01 -25.84 7.50
C SER A 148 -7.14 -24.77 8.17
N GLU A 149 -7.52 -23.49 8.10
CA GLU A 149 -6.81 -22.38 8.79
C GLU A 149 -7.26 -22.21 10.26
N LEU A 150 -8.29 -22.92 10.73
CA LEU A 150 -8.82 -22.87 12.11
C LEU A 150 -8.43 -24.09 12.96
N ARG A 151 -7.41 -24.85 12.55
CA ARG A 151 -6.82 -25.97 13.30
C ARG A 151 -5.37 -25.72 13.65
#